data_AF-N9SU04-F1
#
_entry.id   AF-N9SU04-F1
#
_cell.length_a   1.000
_cell.length_b   1.000
_cell.length_c   1.000
_cell.angle_alpha   90.00
_cell.angle_beta   90.00
_cell.angle_gamma   90.00
#
_symmetry.space_group_name_H-M   'P 1'
#
loop_
_entity.id
_entity.type
_entity.pdbx_description
1 polymer ?
#
loop_
_entity_poly.entity_id
_entity_poly.type
_entity_poly.pdbx_seq_one_letter_code
_entity_poly.pdbx_strand_id
1 'polypeptide(L)'
;MNIPFEFNNDKVPDLQDLLPSMPIDLLVKVADKKEFVSQDEEEFLVKASRAAENANVPVLKGLSAIGMLLANATEEIPLETFNDIGWLIQSLGEQAAALQRVQGEAEAILNASNLNKIAKGNGGLMS
;
A
#
# COMPACT_ATOMS: atom_id res chain seq x y z
N MET A 1 -21.15 7.66 -22.13
CA MET A 1 -20.70 7.69 -20.72
C MET A 1 -19.26 8.14 -20.78
N ASN A 2 -19.01 9.45 -20.62
CA ASN A 2 -17.66 10.02 -20.70
C ASN A 2 -16.94 9.72 -19.40
N ILE A 3 -15.82 9.01 -19.52
CA ILE A 3 -14.86 8.88 -18.44
C ILE A 3 -14.24 10.28 -18.24
N PRO A 4 -14.25 10.87 -17.03
CA PRO A 4 -14.01 12.31 -16.84
C PRO A 4 -12.51 12.67 -16.78
N PHE A 5 -11.70 12.10 -17.67
CA PHE A 5 -10.27 12.42 -17.76
C PHE A 5 -9.86 12.55 -19.22
N GLU A 6 -9.46 13.75 -19.63
CA GLU A 6 -8.80 14.01 -20.90
C GLU A 6 -7.28 13.92 -20.67
N PHE A 7 -6.68 12.78 -21.03
CA PHE A 7 -5.25 12.47 -20.87
C PHE A 7 -4.30 13.48 -21.55
N ASN A 8 -4.81 14.31 -22.46
CA ASN A 8 -3.98 15.14 -23.33
C ASN A 8 -3.41 16.41 -22.66
N ASN A 9 -3.86 16.81 -21.47
CA ASN A 9 -3.41 18.08 -20.85
C ASN A 9 -2.84 17.96 -19.41
N ASP A 10 -3.12 16.88 -18.67
CA ASP A 10 -2.57 16.67 -17.32
C ASP A 10 -1.47 15.61 -17.35
N LYS A 11 -0.26 16.03 -17.74
CA LYS A 11 0.91 15.17 -17.64
C LYS A 11 1.25 14.99 -16.16
N VAL A 12 0.89 13.81 -15.66
CA VAL A 12 1.10 13.27 -14.31
C VAL A 12 0.04 13.78 -13.32
N PRO A 13 -1.11 13.09 -13.20
CA PRO A 13 -1.88 13.16 -11.96
C PRO A 13 -0.91 12.84 -10.82
N ASP A 14 -0.79 13.74 -9.84
CA ASP A 14 -0.03 13.45 -8.62
C ASP A 14 -0.81 12.40 -7.83
N LEU A 15 -0.56 11.13 -8.17
CA LEU A 15 -1.21 9.99 -7.51
C LEU A 15 -0.62 9.75 -6.13
N GLN A 16 0.43 10.46 -5.70
CA GLN A 16 1.05 10.26 -4.39
C GLN A 16 0.04 10.51 -3.27
N ASP A 17 -0.80 11.53 -3.40
CA ASP A 17 -1.86 11.85 -2.44
C ASP A 17 -2.95 10.76 -2.38
N LEU A 18 -3.05 9.93 -3.42
CA LEU A 18 -3.99 8.80 -3.50
C LEU A 18 -3.37 7.48 -3.06
N LEU A 19 -2.05 7.45 -2.78
CA LEU A 19 -1.39 6.26 -2.28
C LEU A 19 -1.81 6.04 -0.82
N PRO A 20 -2.25 4.83 -0.47
CA PRO A 20 -2.59 4.52 0.90
C PRO A 20 -1.34 4.63 1.79
N SER A 21 -1.50 5.20 2.98
CA SER A 21 -0.43 5.39 3.97
C SER A 21 -0.93 5.06 5.37
N MET A 22 -0.05 4.53 6.23
CA MET A 22 -0.41 4.37 7.64
C MET A 22 -0.42 5.71 8.39
N PRO A 23 -1.34 5.90 9.36
CA PRO A 23 -1.32 7.08 10.21
C PRO A 23 -0.01 7.19 10.99
N ILE A 24 0.72 8.29 10.76
CA ILE A 24 2.03 8.55 11.39
C ILE A 24 1.92 8.56 12.93
N ASP A 25 0.79 9.01 13.47
CA ASP A 25 0.58 9.07 14.92
C ASP A 25 0.68 7.70 15.59
N LEU A 26 0.25 6.63 14.92
CA LEU A 26 0.38 5.26 15.44
C LEU A 26 1.85 4.83 15.50
N LEU A 27 2.63 5.21 14.48
CA LEU A 27 4.07 4.95 14.47
C LEU A 27 4.78 5.73 15.59
N VAL A 28 4.51 7.03 15.73
CA VAL A 28 5.08 7.86 16.80
C VAL A 28 4.72 7.31 18.18
N LYS A 29 3.48 6.85 18.36
CA LYS A 29 3.01 6.26 19.62
C LYS A 29 3.81 5.02 20.02
N VAL A 30 4.03 4.09 19.10
CA VAL A 30 4.74 2.84 19.44
C VAL A 30 6.26 2.96 19.41
N ALA A 31 6.82 3.74 18.49
CA ALA A 31 8.27 3.85 18.29
C ALA A 31 8.91 4.87 19.24
N ASP A 32 8.41 6.12 19.24
CA ASP A 32 9.01 7.21 20.01
C ASP A 32 8.52 7.20 21.46
N LYS A 33 7.20 7.12 21.66
CA LYS A 33 6.62 7.17 23.02
C LYS A 33 6.70 5.83 23.75
N LYS A 34 7.07 4.75 23.06
CA LYS A 34 7.11 3.38 23.60
C LYS A 34 5.80 2.99 24.30
N GLU A 35 4.70 3.46 23.73
CA GLU A 35 3.36 3.12 24.15
C GLU A 35 2.84 1.90 23.37
N PHE A 36 1.68 1.41 23.76
CA PHE A 36 0.99 0.36 23.04
C PHE A 36 -0.31 0.92 22.47
N VAL A 37 -0.75 0.33 21.37
CA VAL A 37 -1.99 0.72 20.70
C VAL A 37 -3.19 0.12 21.44
N SER A 38 -4.34 0.80 21.36
CA SER A 38 -5.60 0.35 21.94
C SER A 38 -6.14 -0.87 21.18
N GLN A 39 -7.13 -1.56 21.73
CA GLN A 39 -7.74 -2.72 21.07
C GLN A 39 -8.37 -2.35 19.70
N ASP A 40 -9.02 -1.19 19.61
CA ASP A 40 -9.60 -0.71 18.35
C ASP A 40 -8.51 -0.37 17.32
N GLU A 41 -7.39 0.21 17.76
CA GLU A 41 -6.23 0.47 16.91
C GLU A 41 -5.57 -0.84 16.44
N GLU A 42 -5.52 -1.88 17.28
CA GLU A 42 -5.06 -3.22 16.88
C GLU A 42 -5.96 -3.86 15.83
N GLU A 43 -7.28 -3.79 16.03
CA GLU A 43 -8.24 -4.31 15.07
C GLU A 43 -8.14 -3.57 13.73
N PHE A 44 -7.97 -2.25 13.78
CA PHE A 44 -7.69 -1.44 12.59
C PHE A 44 -6.42 -1.91 11.87
N LEU A 45 -5.29 -2.07 12.59
CA LEU A 45 -4.01 -2.49 12.01
C LEU A 45 -4.11 -3.87 11.34
N VAL A 46 -4.80 -4.83 11.99
CA VAL A 46 -5.03 -6.17 11.42
C VAL A 46 -5.87 -6.09 10.15
N LYS A 47 -6.95 -5.28 10.16
CA LYS A 47 -7.79 -5.08 8.98
C LYS A 47 -7.04 -4.36 7.86
N ALA A 48 -6.24 -3.36 8.17
CA ALA A 48 -5.43 -2.61 7.22
C ALA A 48 -4.39 -3.50 6.53
N SER A 49 -3.65 -4.30 7.30
CA SER A 49 -2.70 -5.29 6.77
C SER A 49 -3.38 -6.27 5.81
N ARG A 50 -4.50 -6.88 6.23
CA ARG A 50 -5.27 -7.81 5.38
C ARG A 50 -5.86 -7.14 4.15
N ALA A 51 -6.38 -5.93 4.28
CA ALA A 51 -6.93 -5.18 3.17
C ALA A 51 -5.84 -4.86 2.14
N ALA A 52 -4.66 -4.45 2.60
CA ALA A 52 -3.51 -4.17 1.75
C ALA A 52 -3.03 -5.43 1.01
N GLU A 53 -2.90 -6.56 1.71
CA GLU A 53 -2.57 -7.85 1.09
C GLU A 53 -3.61 -8.25 0.02
N ASN A 54 -4.90 -8.19 0.37
CA ASN A 54 -5.99 -8.56 -0.53
C ASN A 54 -6.09 -7.65 -1.76
N ALA A 55 -5.78 -6.35 -1.61
CA ALA A 55 -5.78 -5.39 -2.70
C ALA A 55 -4.54 -5.52 -3.59
N ASN A 56 -3.40 -5.94 -3.05
CA ASN A 56 -2.15 -6.03 -3.81
C ASN A 56 -2.18 -7.21 -4.81
N VAL A 57 -2.80 -8.34 -4.44
CA VAL A 57 -2.92 -9.53 -5.30
C VAL A 57 -3.55 -9.24 -6.67
N PRO A 58 -4.73 -8.61 -6.79
CA PRO A 58 -5.31 -8.30 -8.09
C PRO A 58 -4.50 -7.27 -8.89
N VAL A 59 -3.83 -6.31 -8.24
CA VAL A 59 -2.96 -5.35 -8.92
C VAL A 59 -1.79 -6.07 -9.60
N LEU A 60 -1.10 -6.96 -8.89
CA LEU A 60 0.01 -7.77 -9.43
C LEU A 60 -0.44 -8.72 -10.54
N LYS A 61 -1.64 -9.29 -10.42
CA LYS A 61 -2.26 -10.09 -11.50
C LYS A 61 -2.58 -9.25 -12.72
N GLY A 62 -3.08 -8.03 -12.54
CA GLY A 62 -3.33 -7.08 -13.62
C GLY A 62 -2.05 -6.71 -14.36
N LEU A 63 -0.97 -6.38 -13.64
CA LEU A 63 0.35 -6.14 -14.23
C LEU A 63 0.85 -7.35 -15.05
N SER A 64 0.72 -8.56 -14.50
CA SER A 64 1.08 -9.80 -15.21
C SER A 64 0.25 -10.00 -16.49
N ALA A 65 -1.06 -9.72 -16.42
CA ALA A 65 -1.95 -9.83 -17.57
C ALA A 65 -1.59 -8.83 -18.68
N ILE A 66 -1.26 -7.59 -18.33
CA ILE A 66 -0.76 -6.58 -19.29
C ILE A 66 0.53 -7.09 -19.95
N GLY A 67 1.49 -7.59 -19.18
CA GLY A 67 2.72 -8.16 -19.72
C GLY A 67 2.47 -9.32 -20.68
N MET A 68 1.51 -10.20 -20.35
CA MET A 68 1.11 -11.31 -21.23
C MET A 68 0.43 -10.84 -22.51
N LEU A 69 -0.41 -9.79 -22.45
CA LEU A 69 -1.03 -9.20 -23.64
C LEU A 69 0.02 -8.58 -24.56
N LEU A 70 0.98 -7.83 -24.01
CA LEU A 70 2.08 -7.25 -24.77
C LEU A 70 2.97 -8.32 -25.42
N ALA A 71 3.27 -9.40 -24.71
CA ALA A 71 4.10 -10.48 -25.22
C ALA A 71 3.44 -11.29 -26.34
N ASN A 72 2.10 -11.33 -26.38
CA ASN A 72 1.32 -12.04 -27.40
C ASN A 72 0.76 -11.11 -28.48
N ALA A 73 1.10 -9.81 -28.46
CA ALA A 73 0.68 -8.88 -29.49
C ALA A 73 1.32 -9.27 -30.83
N THR A 74 0.48 -9.65 -31.79
CA THR A 74 0.89 -10.04 -33.15
C THR A 74 0.90 -8.86 -34.12
N GLU A 75 0.28 -7.75 -33.74
CA GLU A 75 0.18 -6.52 -34.52
C GLU A 75 1.08 -5.44 -33.92
N GLU A 76 1.53 -4.51 -34.76
CA GLU A 76 2.31 -3.36 -34.32
C GLU A 76 1.43 -2.46 -33.44
N ILE A 77 1.79 -2.33 -32.17
CA ILE A 77 1.08 -1.48 -31.22
C ILE A 77 1.43 -0.01 -31.54
N PRO A 78 0.44 0.87 -31.76
CA PRO A 78 0.71 2.29 -31.97
C PRO A 78 1.51 2.89 -30.80
N LEU A 79 2.46 3.78 -31.12
CA LEU A 79 3.35 4.39 -30.11
C LEU A 79 2.59 5.07 -28.97
N GLU A 80 1.46 5.71 -29.26
CA GLU A 80 0.58 6.32 -28.26
C GLU A 80 0.04 5.27 -27.27
N THR A 81 -0.51 4.17 -27.78
CA THR A 81 -1.00 3.06 -26.95
C THR A 81 0.13 2.43 -26.13
N PHE A 82 1.34 2.32 -26.67
CA PHE A 82 2.49 1.83 -25.92
C PHE A 82 2.84 2.74 -24.74
N ASN A 83 2.80 4.07 -24.93
CA ASN A 83 3.03 5.04 -23.87
C ASN A 83 1.94 4.96 -22.78
N ASP A 84 0.67 4.83 -23.18
CA ASP A 84 -0.45 4.69 -22.23
C ASP A 84 -0.33 3.41 -21.40
N ILE A 85 0.08 2.30 -22.02
CA ILE A 85 0.32 1.03 -21.31
C ILE A 85 1.52 1.18 -20.36
N GLY A 86 2.60 1.83 -20.80
CA GLY A 86 3.76 2.11 -19.95
C GLY A 86 3.38 2.91 -18.70
N TRP A 87 2.56 3.95 -18.88
CA TRP A 87 2.04 4.76 -17.77
C TRP A 87 1.16 3.92 -16.83
N LEU A 88 0.23 3.12 -17.37
CA LEU A 88 -0.62 2.23 -16.57
C LEU A 88 0.21 1.24 -15.74
N ILE A 89 1.24 0.63 -16.33
CA ILE A 89 2.16 -0.28 -15.63
C ILE A 89 2.85 0.47 -14.49
N GLN A 90 3.35 1.68 -14.73
CA GLN A 90 4.00 2.48 -13.70
C GLN A 90 3.05 2.78 -12.54
N SER A 91 1.84 3.30 -12.83
CA SER A 91 0.86 3.65 -11.80
C SER A 91 0.41 2.43 -10.99
N LEU A 92 0.20 1.28 -11.63
CA LEU A 92 -0.12 0.02 -10.92
C LEU A 92 1.07 -0.46 -10.07
N GLY A 93 2.30 -0.28 -10.54
CA GLY A 93 3.51 -0.60 -9.78
C GLY A 93 3.66 0.26 -8.53
N GLU A 94 3.43 1.57 -8.64
CA GLU A 94 3.42 2.50 -7.51
C GLU A 94 2.34 2.14 -6.47
N GLN A 95 1.14 1.79 -6.94
CA GLN A 95 0.05 1.33 -6.06
C GLN A 95 0.40 0.01 -5.35
N ALA A 96 0.97 -0.96 -6.06
CA ALA A 96 1.41 -2.22 -5.46
C ALA A 96 2.46 -1.99 -4.37
N ALA A 97 3.43 -1.10 -4.62
CA ALA A 97 4.46 -0.74 -3.65
C ALA A 97 3.89 -0.04 -2.42
N ALA A 98 2.91 0.87 -2.61
CA ALA A 98 2.25 1.56 -1.50
C ALA A 98 1.44 0.59 -0.63
N LEU A 99 0.67 -0.33 -1.23
CA LEU A 99 -0.05 -1.37 -0.50
C LEU A 99 0.89 -2.26 0.31
N GLN A 100 2.01 -2.69 -0.29
CA GLN A 100 3.02 -3.48 0.41
C GLN A 100 3.64 -2.72 1.59
N ARG A 101 3.86 -1.40 1.44
CA ARG A 101 4.33 -0.55 2.53
C ARG A 101 3.32 -0.48 3.67
N VAL A 102 2.05 -0.21 3.37
CA VAL A 102 0.96 -0.16 4.37
C VAL A 102 0.85 -1.47 5.14
N GLN A 103 0.94 -2.61 4.44
CA GLN A 103 0.95 -3.92 5.08
C GLN A 103 2.11 -4.05 6.06
N GLY A 104 3.34 -3.77 5.61
CA GLY A 104 4.54 -3.89 6.42
C GLY A 104 4.56 -2.93 7.62
N GLU A 105 4.09 -1.70 7.43
CA GLU A 105 3.95 -0.71 8.51
C GLU A 105 2.92 -1.15 9.56
N ALA A 106 1.76 -1.66 9.13
CA ALA A 106 0.75 -2.16 10.06
C ALA A 106 1.27 -3.34 10.91
N GLU A 107 1.97 -4.29 10.29
CA GLU A 107 2.60 -5.41 10.97
C GLU A 107 3.72 -4.96 11.93
N ALA A 108 4.55 -4.00 11.50
CA ALA A 108 5.61 -3.44 12.33
C ALA A 108 5.05 -2.72 13.57
N ILE A 109 3.99 -1.92 13.40
CA ILE A 109 3.33 -1.22 14.51
C ILE A 109 2.72 -2.22 15.49
N LEU A 110 2.05 -3.28 15.02
CA LEU A 110 1.50 -4.33 15.87
C LEU A 110 2.60 -5.03 16.68
N ASN A 111 3.71 -5.39 16.02
CA ASN A 111 4.84 -6.04 16.67
C ASN A 111 5.47 -5.13 17.74
N ALA A 112 5.70 -3.86 17.42
CA ALA A 112 6.23 -2.87 18.37
C ALA A 112 5.28 -2.66 19.56
N SER A 113 3.97 -2.53 19.31
CA SER A 113 2.95 -2.44 20.35
C SER A 113 3.00 -3.62 21.31
N ASN A 114 3.07 -4.85 20.79
CA ASN A 114 3.15 -6.08 21.59
C ASN A 114 4.42 -6.13 22.45
N LEU A 115 5.58 -5.75 21.88
CA LEU A 115 6.83 -5.66 22.63
C LEU A 115 6.73 -4.64 23.77
N ASN A 116 6.11 -3.48 23.53
CA ASN A 116 5.90 -2.45 24.55
C ASN A 116 4.93 -2.93 25.65
N LYS A 117 3.88 -3.68 25.31
CA LYS A 117 2.97 -4.31 26.30
C LYS A 117 3.73 -5.28 27.21
N ILE A 118 4.55 -6.15 26.63
CA ILE A 118 5.36 -7.14 27.38
C ILE A 118 6.35 -6.43 28.29
N ALA A 119 7.08 -5.43 27.78
CA ALA A 119 8.06 -4.68 28.56
C ALA A 119 7.45 -3.97 29.78
N LYS A 120 6.24 -3.39 29.63
CA LYS A 120 5.52 -2.76 30.74
C LYS A 120 4.87 -3.78 31.68
N GLY A 121 4.35 -4.89 31.16
CA GLY A 121 3.73 -5.96 31.96
C GLY A 121 4.71 -6.75 32.83
N ASN A 122 5.92 -7.01 32.32
CA ASN A 122 6.98 -7.69 33.08
C ASN A 122 7.72 -6.77 34.06
N GLY A 123 7.52 -5.46 34.00
CA GLY A 123 8.10 -4.50 34.95
C GLY A 123 7.47 -4.55 36.34
N GLY A 124 6.31 -5.19 36.51
CA GLY A 124 5.57 -5.26 37.78
C GLY A 124 5.82 -6.51 38.64
N LEU A 125 6.61 -7.47 38.17
CA LEU A 125 6.91 -8.72 38.90
C LEU A 125 8.28 -8.70 39.61
N MET A 126 8.94 -7.54 39.65
CA MET A 126 10.27 -7.34 40.24
C MET A 126 10.27 -6.26 41.34
N SER A 127 9.22 -6.19 42.16
CA SER A 127 9.15 -5.34 43.35
C SER A 127 8.44 -6.02 44.50
#